data_AF-A0A7S2Y5M0-F1
#
_entry.id   AF-A0A7S2Y5M0-F1
#
_cell.length_a   1.000
_cell.length_b   1.000
_cell.length_c   1.000
_cell.angle_alpha   90.00
_cell.angle_beta   90.00
_cell.angle_gamma   90.00
#
_symmetry.space_group_name_H-M   'P 1'
#
loop_
_entity.id
_entity.type
_entity.pdbx_description
1 polymer ?
#
loop_
_entity_poly.entity_id
_entity_poly.type
_entity_poly.pdbx_seq_one_letter_code
_entity_poly.pdbx_strand_id
1 'polypeptide(L)'
;GSVVYWLSNTDNSAPTHEQVAEACQAALDTCLQSKSGRVSLPPSHPVVQHLAPEGHQRCVVLQRVDEASQLVWMMTSDQLLASFTQRDLQWMGQLALYMQQPLLM
;
A
#
# COMPACT_ATOMS: atom_id res chain seq x y z
N GLY A 1 -16.06 5.11 -11.07
CA GLY A 1 -15.19 4.01 -10.60
C GLY A 1 -15.27 3.98 -9.11
N SER A 2 -15.71 2.86 -8.54
CA SER A 2 -15.84 2.70 -7.08
C SER A 2 -14.49 2.32 -6.51
N VAL A 3 -14.01 3.03 -5.49
CA VAL A 3 -12.83 2.65 -4.71
C VAL A 3 -13.31 1.79 -3.56
N VAL A 4 -12.91 0.52 -3.54
CA VAL A 4 -13.30 -0.43 -2.48
C VAL A 4 -12.16 -0.53 -1.46
N TYR A 5 -12.46 -0.19 -0.21
CA TYR A 5 -11.56 -0.38 0.93
C TYR A 5 -11.90 -1.70 1.62
N TRP A 6 -10.93 -2.59 1.76
CA TRP A 6 -11.13 -3.91 2.38
C TRP A 6 -10.38 -4.01 3.71
N LEU A 7 -11.10 -4.40 4.76
CA LEU A 7 -10.53 -4.93 6.01
C LEU A 7 -10.93 -6.41 6.05
N SER A 8 -9.96 -7.28 5.75
CA SER A 8 -10.03 -8.76 5.64
C SER A 8 -11.01 -9.34 4.60
N ASN A 9 -10.47 -10.11 3.66
CA ASN A 9 -11.18 -10.80 2.58
C ASN A 9 -11.60 -12.23 3.00
N THR A 10 -12.80 -12.68 2.59
CA THR A 10 -13.42 -13.98 2.90
C THR A 10 -13.59 -14.84 1.65
N ASP A 11 -12.54 -15.04 0.86
CA ASP A 11 -12.55 -15.99 -0.27
C ASP A 11 -11.33 -16.93 -0.27
N ASN A 12 -11.57 -18.16 -0.71
CA ASN A 12 -10.82 -19.41 -0.44
C ASN A 12 -9.41 -19.56 -1.05
N SER A 13 -8.75 -18.45 -1.38
CA SER A 13 -7.32 -18.38 -1.76
C SER A 13 -6.59 -17.35 -0.90
N ALA A 14 -7.02 -17.19 0.35
CA ALA A 14 -6.40 -16.24 1.26
C ALA A 14 -4.89 -16.56 1.39
N PRO A 15 -4.00 -15.57 1.23
CA PRO A 15 -2.58 -15.76 1.46
C PRO A 15 -2.39 -16.32 2.87
N THR A 16 -1.51 -17.32 3.00
CA THR A 16 -1.17 -17.86 4.32
C THR A 16 -0.57 -16.76 5.19
N HIS A 17 -0.69 -16.91 6.52
CA HIS A 17 -0.17 -15.94 7.46
C HIS A 17 1.34 -15.67 7.24
N GLU A 18 2.09 -16.69 6.81
CA GLU A 18 3.51 -16.57 6.46
C GLU A 18 3.73 -15.71 5.21
N GLN A 19 2.96 -15.92 4.14
CA GLN A 19 3.03 -15.11 2.91
C GLN A 19 2.64 -13.65 3.15
N VAL A 20 1.66 -13.41 4.02
CA VAL A 20 1.28 -12.05 4.44
C VAL A 20 2.43 -11.40 5.20
N ALA A 21 3.03 -12.11 6.16
CA ALA A 21 4.16 -11.58 6.94
C ALA A 21 5.37 -11.27 6.05
N GLU A 22 5.73 -12.17 5.14
CA GLU A 22 6.81 -11.98 4.16
C GLU A 22 6.53 -10.76 3.27
N ALA A 23 5.31 -10.63 2.76
CA ALA A 23 4.93 -9.49 1.92
C ALA A 23 4.95 -8.16 2.70
N CYS A 24 4.51 -8.15 3.97
CA CYS A 24 4.60 -6.98 4.83
C CYS A 24 6.05 -6.57 5.10
N GLN A 25 6.95 -7.54 5.34
CA GLN A 25 8.37 -7.25 5.51
C GLN A 25 8.99 -6.71 4.21
N ALA A 26 8.67 -7.32 3.07
CA ALA A 26 9.13 -6.85 1.76
C ALA A 26 8.63 -5.43 1.46
N ALA A 27 7.42 -5.06 1.91
CA ALA A 27 6.90 -3.71 1.79
C ALA A 27 7.74 -2.70 2.59
N LEU A 28 8.07 -3.03 3.83
CA LEU A 28 8.90 -2.19 4.70
C LEU A 28 10.30 -1.99 4.11
N ASP A 29 10.96 -3.08 3.74
CA ASP A 29 12.32 -3.05 3.19
C ASP A 29 12.38 -2.21 1.91
N THR A 30 11.39 -2.36 1.03
CA THR A 30 11.30 -1.61 -0.22
C THR A 30 11.06 -0.12 0.03
N CYS A 31 10.20 0.23 0.98
CA CYS A 31 9.96 1.62 1.36
C CYS A 31 11.16 2.26 2.06
N LEU A 32 11.89 1.52 2.90
CA LEU A 32 13.10 1.99 3.58
C LEU A 32 14.22 2.34 2.60
N GLN A 33 14.33 1.59 1.50
CA GLN A 33 15.30 1.86 0.44
C GLN A 33 14.92 3.08 -0.43
N SER A 34 13.69 3.58 -0.34
CA SER A 34 13.23 4.74 -1.12
C SER A 34 13.53 6.06 -0.42
N LYS A 35 14.31 6.91 -1.09
CA LYS A 35 14.60 8.28 -0.64
C LYS A 35 13.35 9.17 -0.53
N SER A 36 12.33 8.89 -1.34
CA SER A 36 11.10 9.71 -1.34
C SER A 36 10.05 9.20 -0.35
N GLY A 37 10.29 8.03 0.28
CA GLY A 37 9.28 7.32 1.06
C GLY A 37 8.16 6.70 0.21
N ARG A 38 8.13 6.95 -1.11
CA ARG A 38 7.14 6.40 -2.03
C ARG A 38 7.78 5.46 -3.04
N VAL A 39 7.13 4.33 -3.33
CA VAL A 39 7.61 3.35 -4.33
C VAL A 39 6.42 2.78 -5.09
N SER A 40 6.51 2.73 -6.42
CA SER A 40 5.63 1.90 -7.24
C SER A 40 6.22 0.51 -7.38
N LEU A 41 5.42 -0.52 -7.14
CA LEU A 41 5.87 -1.91 -7.18
C LEU A 41 5.55 -2.57 -8.53
N PRO A 42 6.45 -3.43 -9.04
CA PRO A 42 6.15 -4.27 -10.19
C PRO A 42 5.20 -5.43 -9.81
N PRO A 43 4.47 -6.02 -10.78
CA PRO A 43 3.56 -7.15 -10.54
C PRO A 43 4.23 -8.40 -9.95
N SER A 44 5.54 -8.54 -10.12
CA SER A 44 6.33 -9.65 -9.57
C SER A 44 6.68 -9.49 -8.09
N HIS A 45 6.38 -8.34 -7.48
CA HIS A 45 6.75 -8.08 -6.09
C HIS A 45 5.85 -8.87 -5.12
N PRO A 46 6.37 -9.46 -4.02
CA PRO A 46 5.58 -10.25 -3.07
C PRO A 46 4.34 -9.54 -2.54
N VAL A 47 4.43 -8.22 -2.29
CA VAL A 47 3.29 -7.36 -1.94
C VAL A 47 2.17 -7.42 -2.97
N VAL A 48 2.50 -7.39 -4.26
CA VAL A 48 1.48 -7.43 -5.32
C VAL A 48 0.88 -8.83 -5.43
N GLN A 49 1.70 -9.87 -5.23
CA GLN A 49 1.24 -11.26 -5.33
C GLN A 49 0.38 -11.70 -4.15
N HIS A 50 0.66 -11.19 -2.95
CA HIS A 50 0.05 -11.69 -1.72
C HIS A 50 -0.86 -10.68 -1.03
N LEU A 51 -0.70 -9.37 -1.26
CA LEU A 51 -1.50 -8.34 -0.58
C LEU A 51 -2.43 -7.56 -1.51
N ALA A 52 -2.10 -7.45 -2.80
CA ALA A 52 -2.95 -6.70 -3.72
C ALA A 52 -4.20 -7.51 -4.12
N PRO A 53 -5.41 -6.93 -4.04
CA PRO A 53 -6.62 -7.59 -4.49
C PRO A 53 -6.55 -7.97 -5.97
N GLU A 54 -7.18 -9.09 -6.33
CA GLU A 54 -7.34 -9.44 -7.74
C GLU A 54 -8.01 -8.30 -8.52
N GLY A 55 -7.54 -8.06 -9.75
CA GLY A 55 -7.99 -6.96 -10.59
C GLY A 55 -7.36 -5.60 -10.29
N HIS A 56 -6.68 -5.40 -9.15
CA HIS A 56 -6.12 -4.10 -8.73
C HIS A 56 -4.58 -4.08 -8.71
N GLN A 57 -3.95 -4.99 -9.46
CA GLN A 57 -2.50 -5.21 -9.46
C GLN A 57 -1.74 -4.36 -10.49
N ARG A 58 -2.46 -3.54 -11.28
CA ARG A 58 -1.87 -2.74 -12.37
C ARG A 58 -1.03 -1.58 -11.86
N CYS A 59 -1.43 -1.01 -10.73
CA CYS A 59 -0.67 0.03 -10.06
C CYS A 59 -0.71 -0.21 -8.54
N VAL A 60 0.41 -0.62 -7.99
CA VAL A 60 0.58 -0.77 -6.54
C VAL A 60 1.62 0.23 -6.07
N VAL A 61 1.23 1.10 -5.14
CA VAL A 61 2.10 2.14 -4.60
C VAL A 61 2.22 1.94 -3.10
N LEU A 62 3.45 1.86 -2.63
CA LEU A 62 3.78 1.95 -1.22
C LEU A 62 4.15 3.39 -0.86
N GLN A 63 3.65 3.86 0.27
CA GLN A 63 4.00 5.14 0.85
C GLN A 63 4.33 4.93 2.32
N ARG A 64 5.55 5.27 2.71
CA ARG A 64 5.94 5.35 4.11
C ARG A 64 5.11 6.44 4.79
N VAL A 65 4.49 6.08 5.92
CA VAL A 65 3.67 7.00 6.70
C VAL A 65 4.59 7.99 7.41
N ASP A 66 5.63 7.49 8.08
CA ASP A 66 6.58 8.29 8.86
C ASP A 66 7.99 7.70 8.76
N GLU A 67 9.03 8.49 8.99
CA GLU A 67 10.41 8.00 9.02
C GLU A 67 10.72 7.17 10.27
N ALA A 68 10.10 7.49 11.41
CA ALA A 68 10.30 6.77 12.67
C ALA A 68 9.37 5.55 12.81
N SER A 69 8.15 5.66 12.29
CA SER A 69 7.17 4.58 12.31
C SER A 69 7.49 3.55 11.23
N GLN A 70 7.67 2.28 11.58
CA GLN A 70 7.74 1.14 10.63
C GLN A 70 6.36 0.85 10.02
N LEU A 71 5.69 1.90 9.52
CA LEU A 71 4.34 1.87 8.99
C LEU A 71 4.37 2.31 7.52
N VAL A 72 3.82 1.45 6.68
CA VAL A 72 3.73 1.66 5.24
C VAL A 72 2.28 1.51 4.81
N TRP A 73 1.84 2.45 4.00
CA TRP A 73 0.57 2.42 3.32
C TRP A 73 0.72 1.77 1.96
N MET A 74 -0.24 0.92 1.62
CA MET A 74 -0.35 0.32 0.30
C MET A 74 -1.61 0.84 -0.39
N MET A 75 -1.42 1.43 -1.57
CA MET A 75 -2.49 1.78 -2.50
C MET A 75 -2.46 0.77 -3.65
N THR A 76 -3.61 0.28 -4.07
CA THR A 76 -3.73 -0.59 -5.25
C THR A 76 -4.76 0.01 -6.20
N SER A 77 -4.55 -0.16 -7.51
CA SER A 77 -5.47 0.32 -8.53
C SER A 77 -5.35 -0.51 -9.81
N ASP A 78 -6.47 -0.63 -10.48
CA ASP A 78 -6.63 -1.17 -11.83
C ASP A 78 -6.26 -0.14 -12.93
N GLN A 79 -6.08 1.13 -12.56
CA GLN A 79 -5.64 2.19 -13.46
C GLN A 79 -4.11 2.36 -13.42
N LEU A 80 -3.54 2.92 -14.50
CA LEU A 80 -2.11 3.21 -14.54
C LEU A 80 -1.76 4.32 -13.55
N LEU A 81 -0.52 4.34 -13.06
CA LEU A 81 -0.02 5.40 -12.17
C LEU A 81 -0.24 6.81 -12.76
N ALA A 82 -0.16 6.94 -14.09
CA ALA A 82 -0.40 8.19 -14.81
C ALA A 82 -1.85 8.70 -14.71
N SER A 83 -2.79 7.87 -14.28
CA SER A 83 -4.18 8.25 -14.02
C SER A 83 -4.34 8.99 -12.70
N PHE A 84 -3.38 8.87 -11.78
CA PHE A 84 -3.41 9.61 -10.51
C PHE A 84 -2.97 11.05 -10.74
N THR A 85 -3.85 11.98 -10.40
CA THR A 85 -3.52 13.40 -10.43
C THR A 85 -2.56 13.74 -9.28
N GLN A 86 -1.84 14.85 -9.41
CA GLN A 86 -1.02 15.38 -8.32
C GLN A 86 -1.84 15.61 -7.03
N ARG A 87 -3.14 15.91 -7.17
CA ARG A 87 -4.07 16.08 -6.06
C ARG A 87 -4.31 14.75 -5.32
N ASP A 88 -4.49 13.64 -6.04
CA ASP A 88 -4.71 12.33 -5.41
C ASP A 88 -3.50 11.92 -4.55
N LEU A 89 -2.29 12.18 -5.07
CA LEU A 89 -1.05 11.93 -4.36
C LEU A 89 -0.86 12.85 -3.13
N GLN A 90 -1.35 14.10 -3.20
CA GLN A 90 -1.34 15.01 -2.05
C GLN A 90 -2.30 14.57 -0.96
N TRP A 91 -3.51 14.13 -1.33
CA TRP A 91 -4.50 13.61 -0.39
C TRP A 91 -4.00 12.36 0.31
N MET A 92 -3.28 11.47 -0.39
CA MET A 92 -2.59 10.33 0.23
C MET A 92 -1.60 10.76 1.30
N GLY A 93 -0.78 11.79 1.04
CA GLY A 93 0.13 12.33 2.03
C GLY A 93 -0.58 12.93 3.24
N GLN A 94 -1.68 13.67 3.02
CA GLN A 94 -2.48 14.26 4.10
C GLN A 94 -3.18 13.19 4.95
N LEU A 95 -3.68 12.12 4.34
CA LEU A 95 -4.29 11.00 5.06
C LEU A 95 -3.26 10.23 5.91
N ALA A 96 -2.05 10.03 5.39
CA ALA A 96 -0.96 9.44 6.14
C ALA A 96 -0.62 10.29 7.38
N LEU A 97 -0.56 11.62 7.25
CA LEU A 97 -0.35 12.56 8.36
C LEU A 97 -1.51 12.55 9.37
N TYR A 98 -2.76 12.41 8.91
CA TYR A 98 -3.92 12.34 9.79
C TYR A 98 -3.87 11.12 10.73
N MET A 99 -3.43 9.96 10.22
CA MET A 99 -3.29 8.74 11.04
C MET A 99 -2.12 8.76 12.02
N GLN A 100 -1.15 9.66 11.83
CA GLN A 100 -0.07 9.88 12.81
C GLN A 100 -0.55 10.69 14.02
N GLN A 101 -1.72 11.33 13.93
CA GLN A 101 -2.25 12.02 15.10
C GLN A 101 -2.60 10.95 16.15
N PRO A 102 -2.03 11.06 17.38
CA PRO A 102 -2.49 10.20 18.46
C PRO A 102 -3.98 10.47 18.61
N LEU A 103 -4.78 9.42 18.49
CA LEU A 103 -6.19 9.45 18.87
C LEU A 103 -6.27 10.11 20.24
N LEU A 104 -6.74 11.35 20.28
CA LEU A 104 -7.21 12.00 21.49
C LEU A 104 -8.47 11.24 21.93
N MET A 105 -8.27 10.11 22.61
CA MET A 105 -9.23 9.45 23.48
C MET A 105 -8.50 8.83 24.67
#